data_AF-W2YTD6-F1
#
_entry.id   AF-W2YTD6-F1
#
_cell.length_a   1.000
_cell.length_b   1.000
_cell.length_c   1.000
_cell.angle_alpha   90.00
_cell.angle_beta   90.00
_cell.angle_gamma   90.00
#
_symmetry.space_group_name_H-M   'P 1'
#
loop_
_entity.id
_entity.type
_entity.pdbx_description
1 polymer ?
#
loop_
_entity_poly.entity_id
_entity_poly.type
_entity_poly.pdbx_seq_one_letter_code
_entity_poly.pdbx_strand_id
1 'polypeptide(L)'
;MKIECGKSQLRQKKYGLALKRFFAVEKHFNDFVEDQFDFHTYCIRKMTLRAYIQMLRLCDEIYGRPFFKAEEEAKIAAANANMSAAEKKKKAKRALAKARKAEFKRKEEEELNAKLHKVVEDKEREATKNGKAKANPGPTRPKDDDPFGEKLAAKPALEEA
;
A
#
# COMPACT_ATOMS: atom_id res chain seq x y z
N MET A 1 1.65 -36.16 10.24
CA MET A 1 2.66 -35.07 10.13
C MET A 1 2.25 -33.94 9.17
N LYS A 2 1.75 -34.21 7.95
CA LYS A 2 1.37 -33.14 7.00
C LYS A 2 0.21 -32.25 7.50
N ILE A 3 -0.79 -32.85 8.15
CA ILE A 3 -1.99 -32.17 8.68
C ILE A 3 -1.62 -31.23 9.83
N GLU A 4 -0.83 -31.71 10.79
CA GLU A 4 -0.42 -30.95 11.97
C GLU A 4 0.48 -29.77 11.59
N CYS A 5 1.38 -29.98 10.61
CA CYS A 5 2.17 -28.91 10.03
C CYS A 5 1.30 -27.84 9.35
N GLY A 6 0.29 -28.25 8.58
CA GLY A 6 -0.67 -27.33 7.95
C GLY A 6 -1.41 -26.48 9.00
N LYS A 7 -1.94 -27.12 10.05
CA LYS A 7 -2.61 -26.44 11.18
C LYS A 7 -1.69 -25.47 11.92
N SER A 8 -0.42 -25.84 12.14
CA SER A 8 0.56 -24.95 12.77
C SER A 8 0.83 -23.70 11.91
N GLN A 9 0.98 -23.88 10.61
CA GLN A 9 1.24 -22.78 9.66
C GLN A 9 0.02 -21.85 9.51
N LEU A 10 -1.19 -22.40 9.60
CA LEU A 10 -2.43 -21.63 9.65
C LEU A 10 -2.44 -20.69 10.87
N ARG A 11 -2.11 -21.19 12.07
CA ARG A 11 -1.99 -20.36 13.28
C ARG A 11 -0.94 -19.25 13.15
N GLN A 12 0.15 -19.52 12.44
CA GLN A 12 1.20 -18.55 12.15
C GLN A 12 0.83 -17.54 11.04
N LYS A 13 -0.39 -17.58 10.51
CA LYS A 13 -0.86 -16.74 9.38
C LYS A 13 -0.05 -16.93 8.10
N LYS A 14 0.68 -18.05 7.97
CA LYS A 14 1.43 -18.45 6.76
C LYS A 14 0.50 -19.20 5.81
N TYR A 15 -0.57 -18.53 5.36
CA TYR A 15 -1.69 -19.18 4.68
C TYR A 15 -1.27 -19.95 3.42
N GLY A 16 -0.43 -19.39 2.56
CA GLY A 16 0.01 -20.08 1.34
C GLY A 16 0.73 -21.41 1.61
N LEU A 17 1.57 -21.46 2.66
CA LEU A 17 2.27 -22.69 3.03
C LEU A 17 1.31 -23.70 3.68
N ALA A 18 0.38 -23.22 4.51
CA ALA A 18 -0.66 -24.04 5.11
C ALA A 18 -1.54 -24.71 4.04
N LEU A 19 -2.07 -23.93 3.07
CA LEU A 19 -2.84 -24.45 1.95
C LEU A 19 -2.05 -25.48 1.14
N LYS A 20 -0.76 -25.24 0.87
CA LYS A 20 0.07 -26.23 0.17
C LYS A 20 0.16 -27.56 0.92
N ARG A 21 0.17 -27.54 2.26
CA ARG A 21 0.16 -28.77 3.07
C ARG A 21 -1.20 -29.46 3.05
N PHE A 22 -2.29 -28.69 3.13
CA PHE A 22 -3.65 -29.24 3.06
C PHE A 22 -3.93 -29.85 1.68
N PHE A 23 -3.64 -29.14 0.59
CA PHE A 23 -3.82 -29.64 -0.78
C PHE A 23 -3.05 -30.94 -1.05
N ALA A 24 -1.83 -31.09 -0.49
CA ALA A 24 -1.08 -32.32 -0.61
C ALA A 24 -1.72 -33.53 0.11
N VAL A 25 -2.56 -33.28 1.11
CA VAL A 25 -3.33 -34.32 1.81
C VAL A 25 -4.65 -34.58 1.09
N GLU A 26 -5.34 -33.52 0.62
CA GLU A 26 -6.53 -33.62 -0.23
C GLU A 26 -6.27 -34.51 -1.45
N LYS A 27 -5.11 -34.34 -2.13
CA LYS A 27 -4.71 -35.20 -3.24
C LYS A 27 -4.73 -36.69 -2.87
N HIS A 28 -4.15 -37.06 -1.73
CA HIS A 28 -4.14 -38.46 -1.30
C HIS A 28 -5.55 -39.00 -1.04
N PHE A 29 -6.46 -38.15 -0.54
CA PHE A 29 -7.87 -38.54 -0.36
C PHE A 29 -8.58 -38.74 -1.70
N ASN A 30 -8.30 -37.90 -2.69
CA ASN A 30 -8.83 -38.10 -4.04
C ASN A 30 -8.31 -39.39 -4.66
N ASP A 31 -7.01 -39.70 -4.52
CA ASP A 31 -6.44 -40.97 -4.97
C ASP A 31 -7.21 -42.17 -4.37
N PHE A 32 -7.53 -42.14 -3.07
CA PHE A 32 -8.35 -43.21 -2.45
C PHE A 32 -9.78 -43.32 -3.01
N VAL A 33 -10.40 -42.20 -3.38
CA VAL A 33 -11.75 -42.18 -3.95
C VAL A 33 -11.74 -42.66 -5.39
N GLU A 34 -10.69 -42.34 -6.16
CA GLU A 34 -10.51 -42.83 -7.53
C GLU A 34 -10.25 -44.35 -7.53
N ASP A 35 -9.36 -44.82 -6.66
CA ASP A 35 -9.01 -46.25 -6.54
C ASP A 35 -10.19 -47.13 -6.12
N GLN A 36 -11.23 -46.57 -5.47
CA GLN A 36 -12.42 -47.31 -5.05
C GLN A 36 -13.06 -48.08 -6.21
N PHE A 37 -13.08 -47.50 -7.41
CA PHE A 37 -13.76 -48.11 -8.56
C PHE A 37 -13.09 -49.43 -8.99
N ASP A 38 -11.76 -49.43 -9.02
CA ASP A 38 -10.96 -50.61 -9.38
C ASP A 38 -11.07 -51.72 -8.31
N PHE A 39 -11.27 -51.34 -7.05
CA PHE A 39 -11.42 -52.28 -5.95
C PHE A 39 -12.78 -53.00 -5.91
N HIS A 40 -13.84 -52.45 -6.52
CA HIS A 40 -15.16 -53.09 -6.54
C HIS A 40 -15.10 -54.53 -7.07
N THR A 41 -14.53 -54.72 -8.26
CA THR A 41 -14.42 -56.04 -8.88
C THR A 41 -13.27 -56.85 -8.30
N TYR A 42 -12.14 -56.20 -7.98
CA TYR A 42 -10.97 -56.87 -7.44
C TYR A 42 -11.26 -57.57 -6.11
N CYS A 43 -11.87 -56.87 -5.15
CA CYS A 43 -12.13 -57.39 -3.82
C CYS A 43 -13.17 -58.51 -3.80
N ILE A 44 -14.17 -58.45 -4.69
CA ILE A 44 -15.15 -59.54 -4.87
C ILE A 44 -14.41 -60.78 -5.40
N ARG A 45 -13.63 -60.64 -6.47
CA ARG A 45 -12.88 -61.76 -7.07
C ARG A 45 -11.86 -62.38 -6.11
N LYS A 46 -11.22 -61.57 -5.27
CA LYS A 46 -10.24 -62.04 -4.28
C LYS A 46 -10.83 -62.40 -2.92
N MET A 47 -12.15 -62.29 -2.76
CA MET A 47 -12.89 -62.60 -1.54
C MET A 47 -12.39 -61.82 -0.30
N THR A 48 -11.92 -60.58 -0.50
CA THR A 48 -11.40 -59.69 0.56
C THR A 48 -12.47 -58.73 1.06
N LEU A 49 -13.72 -59.19 1.18
CA LEU A 49 -14.91 -58.37 1.42
C LEU A 49 -14.86 -57.53 2.71
N ARG A 50 -14.24 -58.04 3.79
CA ARG A 50 -14.08 -57.27 5.04
C ARG A 50 -13.27 -56.00 4.82
N ALA A 51 -12.13 -56.11 4.15
CA ALA A 51 -11.26 -54.96 3.85
C ALA A 51 -11.95 -53.99 2.87
N TYR A 52 -12.68 -54.53 1.89
CA TYR A 52 -13.46 -53.73 0.95
C TYR A 52 -14.54 -52.88 1.64
N ILE A 53 -15.33 -53.47 2.55
CA ILE A 53 -16.36 -52.72 3.30
C ILE A 53 -15.70 -51.66 4.21
N GLN A 54 -14.55 -51.94 4.80
CA GLN A 54 -13.80 -50.95 5.58
C GLN A 54 -13.34 -49.78 4.71
N MET A 55 -12.85 -50.05 3.49
CA MET A 55 -12.48 -49.02 2.53
C MET A 55 -13.71 -48.18 2.11
N LEU A 56 -14.87 -48.81 1.86
CA LEU A 56 -16.09 -48.07 1.48
C LEU A 56 -16.49 -47.08 2.58
N ARG A 57 -16.52 -47.53 3.83
CA ARG A 57 -16.81 -46.67 4.99
C ARG A 57 -15.80 -45.54 5.14
N LEU A 58 -14.53 -45.79 4.86
CA LEU A 58 -13.49 -44.76 4.88
C LEU A 58 -13.78 -43.66 3.85
N CYS A 59 -14.13 -44.05 2.62
CA CYS A 59 -14.47 -43.12 1.53
C CYS A 59 -15.75 -42.32 1.83
N ASP A 60 -16.79 -42.95 2.38
CA ASP A 60 -18.04 -42.29 2.74
C ASP A 60 -17.83 -41.17 3.78
N GLU A 61 -16.93 -41.39 4.74
CA GLU A 61 -16.66 -40.43 5.83
C GLU A 61 -15.54 -39.43 5.50
N ILE A 62 -14.89 -39.54 4.35
CA ILE A 62 -13.60 -38.87 4.08
C ILE A 62 -13.73 -37.34 4.23
N TYR A 63 -14.79 -36.76 3.66
CA TYR A 63 -15.07 -35.32 3.69
C TYR A 63 -15.65 -34.81 5.01
N GLY A 64 -16.15 -35.71 5.88
CA GLY A 64 -16.65 -35.35 7.22
C GLY A 64 -15.55 -35.11 8.25
N ARG A 65 -14.30 -35.44 7.92
CA ARG A 65 -13.19 -35.43 8.88
C ARG A 65 -12.80 -33.99 9.29
N PRO A 66 -12.34 -33.77 10.54
CA PRO A 66 -11.88 -32.45 11.02
C PRO A 66 -10.77 -31.81 10.20
N PHE A 67 -10.11 -32.59 9.34
CA PHE A 67 -9.14 -32.12 8.37
C PHE A 67 -9.75 -31.13 7.37
N PHE A 68 -10.85 -31.49 6.72
CA PHE A 68 -11.47 -30.68 5.67
C PHE A 68 -12.02 -29.36 6.22
N LYS A 69 -12.53 -29.38 7.46
CA LYS A 69 -12.91 -28.15 8.18
C LYS A 69 -11.72 -27.19 8.36
N ALA A 70 -10.58 -27.71 8.81
CA ALA A 70 -9.37 -26.89 8.99
C ALA A 70 -8.80 -26.37 7.65
N GLU A 71 -8.96 -27.14 6.58
CA GLU A 71 -8.61 -26.71 5.23
C GLU A 71 -9.51 -25.58 4.73
N GLU A 72 -10.83 -25.69 4.94
CA GLU A 72 -11.80 -24.66 4.59
C GLU A 72 -11.54 -23.36 5.37
N GLU A 73 -11.32 -23.46 6.69
CA GLU A 73 -10.89 -22.33 7.52
C GLU A 73 -9.63 -21.66 6.96
N ALA A 74 -8.66 -22.44 6.48
CA ALA A 74 -7.45 -21.91 5.86
C ALA A 74 -7.73 -21.18 4.54
N LYS A 75 -8.60 -21.73 3.69
CA LYS A 75 -9.04 -21.11 2.43
C LYS A 75 -9.73 -19.76 2.69
N ILE A 76 -10.63 -19.70 3.66
CA ILE A 76 -11.33 -18.48 4.07
C ILE A 76 -10.36 -17.44 4.65
N ALA A 77 -9.47 -17.87 5.55
CA ALA A 77 -8.47 -16.98 6.15
C ALA A 77 -7.51 -16.38 5.10
N ALA A 78 -7.12 -17.17 4.10
CA ALA A 78 -6.30 -16.71 2.98
C ALA A 78 -7.05 -15.67 2.11
N ALA A 79 -8.32 -15.92 1.79
CA ALA A 79 -9.14 -15.01 1.00
C ALA A 79 -9.31 -13.65 1.69
N ASN A 80 -9.63 -13.66 2.98
CA ASN A 80 -9.76 -12.45 3.80
C ASN A 80 -8.44 -11.67 3.87
N ALA A 81 -7.31 -12.37 4.02
CA ALA A 81 -6.00 -11.73 4.04
C ALA A 81 -5.68 -11.03 2.70
N ASN A 82 -5.99 -11.67 1.57
CA ASN A 82 -5.78 -11.11 0.23
C ASN A 82 -6.65 -9.88 -0.03
N MET A 83 -7.91 -9.89 0.40
CA MET A 83 -8.79 -8.71 0.30
C MET A 83 -8.20 -7.52 1.07
N SER A 84 -7.75 -7.74 2.30
CA SER A 84 -7.10 -6.69 3.10
C SER A 84 -5.81 -6.15 2.43
N ALA A 85 -5.05 -7.02 1.78
CA ALA A 85 -3.83 -6.63 1.08
C ALA A 85 -4.14 -5.80 -0.17
N ALA A 86 -5.20 -6.14 -0.92
CA ALA A 86 -5.65 -5.39 -2.07
C ALA A 86 -6.11 -3.97 -1.68
N GLU A 87 -6.85 -3.84 -0.57
CA GLU A 87 -7.26 -2.53 -0.04
C GLU A 87 -6.07 -1.67 0.38
N LYS A 88 -5.10 -2.26 1.09
CA LYS A 88 -3.84 -1.58 1.47
C LYS A 88 -3.07 -1.12 0.23
N LYS A 89 -2.98 -1.96 -0.80
CA LYS A 89 -2.31 -1.63 -2.07
C LYS A 89 -3.05 -0.50 -2.82
N LYS A 90 -4.37 -0.49 -2.80
CA LYS A 90 -5.20 0.60 -3.38
C LYS A 90 -4.98 1.92 -2.64
N LYS A 91 -4.96 1.91 -1.31
CA LYS A 91 -4.65 3.09 -0.49
C LYS A 91 -3.23 3.60 -0.76
N ALA A 92 -2.24 2.71 -0.82
CA ALA A 92 -0.86 3.07 -1.15
C ALA A 92 -0.72 3.70 -2.54
N LYS A 93 -1.37 3.14 -3.57
CA LYS A 93 -1.42 3.74 -4.92
C LYS A 93 -2.04 5.14 -4.91
N ARG A 94 -3.13 5.35 -4.17
CA ARG A 94 -3.78 6.67 -4.07
C ARG A 94 -2.90 7.69 -3.35
N ALA A 95 -2.18 7.27 -2.30
CA ALA A 95 -1.23 8.12 -1.60
C ALA A 95 -0.05 8.52 -2.52
N LEU A 96 0.53 7.56 -3.25
CA LEU A 96 1.61 7.81 -4.21
C LEU A 96 1.18 8.77 -5.33
N ALA A 97 -0.04 8.60 -5.87
CA ALA A 97 -0.57 9.50 -6.89
C ALA A 97 -0.78 10.94 -6.37
N LYS A 98 -1.24 11.08 -5.12
CA LYS A 98 -1.37 12.40 -4.46
C LYS A 98 0.00 13.04 -4.23
N ALA A 99 0.97 12.28 -3.75
CA ALA A 99 2.34 12.76 -3.53
C ALA A 99 2.99 13.25 -4.84
N ARG A 100 2.88 12.47 -5.92
CA ARG A 100 3.40 12.85 -7.24
C ARG A 100 2.74 14.11 -7.80
N LYS A 101 1.44 14.29 -7.59
CA LYS A 101 0.73 15.52 -8.01
C LYS A 101 1.15 16.75 -7.19
N ALA A 102 1.39 16.57 -5.89
CA ALA A 102 1.89 17.65 -5.03
C ALA A 102 3.33 18.05 -5.39
N GLU A 103 4.19 17.07 -5.71
CA GLU A 103 5.56 17.32 -6.15
C GLU A 103 5.61 18.05 -7.49
N PHE A 104 4.76 17.67 -8.44
CA PHE A 104 4.68 18.35 -9.75
C PHE A 104 4.27 19.83 -9.59
N LYS A 105 3.25 20.11 -8.76
CA LYS A 105 2.82 21.48 -8.48
C LYS A 105 3.91 22.32 -7.82
N ARG A 106 4.65 21.74 -6.86
CA ARG A 106 5.76 22.42 -6.20
C ARG A 106 6.87 22.80 -7.18
N LYS A 107 7.24 21.88 -8.09
CA LYS A 107 8.23 22.15 -9.14
C LYS A 107 7.77 23.25 -10.09
N GLU A 108 6.49 23.27 -10.46
CA GLU A 108 5.91 24.30 -11.31
C GLU A 108 5.90 25.69 -10.64
N GLU A 109 5.54 25.77 -9.36
CA GLU A 109 5.61 27.02 -8.57
C GLU A 109 7.06 27.52 -8.42
N GLU A 110 8.00 26.61 -8.14
CA GLU A 110 9.42 26.94 -7.99
C GLU A 110 10.03 27.46 -9.29
N GLU A 111 9.67 26.87 -10.44
CA GLU A 111 10.09 27.32 -11.76
C GLU A 111 9.47 28.68 -12.13
N LEU A 112 8.19 28.91 -11.82
CA LEU A 112 7.51 30.19 -12.04
C LEU A 112 8.15 31.30 -11.21
N ASN A 113 8.45 31.03 -9.93
CA ASN A 113 9.05 32.01 -9.04
C ASN A 113 10.49 32.35 -9.46
N ALA A 114 11.26 31.35 -9.92
CA ALA A 114 12.59 31.57 -10.49
C ALA A 114 12.56 32.43 -11.77
N LYS A 115 11.55 32.24 -12.63
CA LYS A 115 11.36 33.09 -13.82
C LYS A 115 10.99 34.53 -13.44
N LEU A 116 10.11 34.70 -12.45
CA LEU A 116 9.69 36.02 -11.99
C LEU A 116 10.86 36.81 -11.39
N HIS A 117 11.71 36.16 -10.58
CA HIS A 117 12.90 36.78 -10.00
C HIS A 117 13.88 37.28 -11.07
N LYS A 118 14.14 36.47 -12.11
CA LYS A 118 15.00 36.90 -13.24
C LYS A 118 14.47 38.14 -13.96
N VAL A 119 13.16 38.20 -14.22
CA VAL A 119 12.54 39.35 -14.89
C VAL A 119 12.62 40.63 -14.04
N VAL A 120 12.48 40.52 -12.71
CA VAL A 120 12.64 41.66 -11.80
C VAL A 120 14.09 42.15 -11.81
N GLU A 121 15.05 41.22 -11.71
CA GLU A 121 16.49 41.55 -11.75
C GLU A 121 16.89 42.25 -13.06
N ASP A 122 16.38 41.78 -14.21
CA ASP A 122 16.66 42.39 -15.51
C ASP A 122 16.04 43.80 -15.62
N LYS A 123 14.83 44.01 -15.09
CA LYS A 123 14.18 45.34 -15.06
C LYS A 123 14.91 46.35 -14.17
N GLU A 124 15.45 45.91 -13.02
CA GLU A 124 16.28 46.77 -12.16
C GLU A 124 17.63 47.13 -12.81
N ARG A 125 18.20 46.19 -13.58
CA ARG A 125 19.43 46.43 -14.38
C ARG A 125 19.19 47.37 -15.57
N GLU A 126 17.98 47.42 -16.13
CA GLU A 126 17.61 48.40 -17.17
C GLU A 126 17.28 49.78 -16.60
N ALA A 127 16.60 49.86 -15.45
CA ALA A 127 16.30 51.12 -14.77
C ALA A 127 17.57 51.88 -14.33
N THR A 128 18.63 51.16 -13.98
CA THR A 128 19.94 51.75 -13.65
C THR A 128 20.73 52.26 -14.87
N LYS A 129 20.34 51.88 -16.11
CA LYS A 129 20.99 52.33 -17.35
C LYS A 129 20.35 53.57 -18.00
N ASN A 130 19.09 53.90 -17.71
CA ASN A 130 18.39 55.05 -18.30
C ASN A 130 18.54 56.39 -17.53
N GLY A 131 19.37 56.45 -16.48
CA GLY A 131 19.57 57.65 -15.66
C GLY A 131 20.95 58.30 -15.81
N LYS A 132 21.37 58.75 -17.00
CA LYS A 132 22.52 59.68 -17.14
C LYS A 132 22.31 60.72 -18.25
N ALA A 133 21.80 61.90 -17.87
CA ALA A 133 22.07 63.16 -18.56
C ALA A 133 22.05 64.36 -17.57
N LYS A 134 23.27 64.87 -17.31
CA LYS A 134 23.72 66.25 -16.97
C LYS A 134 23.19 67.02 -15.71
N ALA A 135 24.17 67.29 -14.83
CA ALA A 135 24.65 68.62 -14.38
C ALA A 135 24.28 69.20 -12.99
N ASN A 136 25.36 69.47 -12.23
CA ASN A 136 25.63 70.43 -11.15
C ASN A 136 25.16 70.22 -9.68
N PRO A 137 26.00 70.60 -8.69
CA PRO A 137 25.83 70.26 -7.28
C PRO A 137 25.09 71.35 -6.50
N GLY A 138 24.14 70.96 -5.66
CA GLY A 138 23.41 71.80 -4.71
C GLY A 138 22.63 70.92 -3.72
N PRO A 139 22.47 71.33 -2.45
CA PRO A 139 22.38 70.43 -1.30
C PRO A 139 21.05 69.68 -1.25
N THR A 140 21.11 68.35 -1.19
CA THR A 140 19.94 67.48 -1.18
C THR A 140 19.39 67.33 0.23
N ARG A 141 18.08 67.58 0.36
CA ARG A 141 17.27 67.29 1.54
C ARG A 141 17.33 65.78 1.88
N PRO A 142 17.18 65.39 3.16
CA PRO A 142 17.28 63.99 3.58
C PRO A 142 16.22 63.13 2.89
N LYS A 143 16.62 61.95 2.45
CA LYS A 143 15.75 60.92 1.87
C LYS A 143 14.88 60.34 2.97
N ASP A 144 13.57 60.28 2.74
CA ASP A 144 12.61 59.67 3.66
C ASP A 144 12.78 58.14 3.63
N ASP A 145 13.22 57.58 4.75
CA ASP A 145 13.58 56.16 4.93
C ASP A 145 12.37 55.28 5.33
N ASP A 146 11.12 55.74 5.18
CA ASP A 146 9.92 54.91 5.46
C ASP A 146 8.79 55.02 4.39
N PRO A 147 8.96 54.41 3.20
CA PRO A 147 7.96 54.47 2.13
C PRO A 147 6.67 53.66 2.40
N PHE A 148 6.63 52.84 3.45
CA PHE A 148 5.49 51.97 3.78
C PHE A 148 4.95 52.16 5.21
N GLY A 149 5.47 53.10 6.00
CA GLY A 149 4.86 53.60 7.23
C GLY A 149 4.79 52.60 8.39
N GLU A 150 5.53 51.50 8.35
CA GLU A 150 5.41 50.42 9.34
C GLU A 150 5.98 50.82 10.71
N LYS A 151 6.81 51.86 10.80
CA LYS A 151 7.36 52.35 12.08
C LYS A 151 6.43 53.28 12.86
N LEU A 152 5.32 53.73 12.27
CA LEU A 152 4.27 54.50 12.96
C LEU A 152 3.21 53.61 13.63
N ALA A 153 3.07 52.36 13.20
CA ALA A 153 2.13 51.39 13.78
C ALA A 153 2.64 50.72 15.07
N ALA A 154 3.94 50.90 15.40
CA ALA A 154 4.61 50.25 16.52
C ALA A 154 4.94 51.18 17.69
N LYS A 155 4.15 52.25 17.90
CA LYS A 155 4.18 53.00 19.17
C LYS A 155 3.05 52.54 20.09
N PRO A 156 3.32 51.83 21.19
CA PRO A 156 2.36 51.72 22.29
C PRO A 156 2.14 53.11 22.89
N ALA A 157 0.89 53.40 23.23
CA ALA A 157 0.46 54.65 23.80
C ALA A 157 1.11 54.91 25.18
N LEU A 158 1.70 56.11 25.32
CA LEU A 158 1.76 56.96 26.52
C LEU A 158 2.45 56.44 27.80
N GLU A 159 3.64 56.98 28.08
CA GLU A 159 4.04 57.54 29.40
C GLU A 159 4.37 59.03 29.12
N GLU A 160 4.16 60.04 29.95
CA GLU A 160 3.59 60.27 31.29
C GLU A 160 3.33 61.80 31.36
N ALA A 161 2.30 62.22 32.09
CA ALA A 161 2.23 63.49 32.83
C ALA A 161 1.05 63.45 33.80
#